data_AF-A0AAP0HF53-F1
#
_entry.id   AF-A0AAP0HF53-F1
#
_cell.length_a   1.000
_cell.length_b   1.000
_cell.length_c   1.000
_cell.angle_alpha   90.00
_cell.angle_beta   90.00
_cell.angle_gamma   90.00
#
_symmetry.space_group_name_H-M   'P 1'
#
loop_
_entity.id
_entity.type
_entity.pdbx_description
1 polymer ?
#
loop_
_entity_poly.entity_id
_entity_poly.type
_entity_poly.pdbx_seq_one_letter_code
_entity_poly.pdbx_strand_id
1 'polypeptide(L)'
;MEKNEKFNGILEWIRNSILYSNEPMNGIFSINGKLKMLGDGNGGIFTIPGFSQIQFEGFCGFVDRGLMEELSKFPKIEDTDQEMEFQLFVETYKLVEPLIKERDAVYESLTYSSELYVPAD
;
A
#
# COMPACT_ATOMS: atom_id res chain seq x y z
N MET A 1 -1.14 -9.80 -18.10
CA MET A 1 -0.04 -10.34 -17.26
C MET A 1 0.89 -9.26 -16.71
N GLU A 2 1.12 -8.16 -17.44
CA GLU A 2 2.07 -7.09 -17.05
C GLU A 2 1.61 -6.17 -15.88
N LYS A 3 0.31 -6.01 -15.64
CA LYS A 3 -0.23 -5.12 -14.58
C LYS A 3 0.07 -5.60 -13.15
N ASN A 4 0.09 -6.91 -12.93
CA ASN A 4 0.38 -7.48 -11.62
C ASN A 4 1.85 -7.32 -11.21
N GLU A 5 2.78 -7.20 -12.16
CA GLU A 5 4.20 -7.06 -11.83
C GLU A 5 4.53 -5.66 -11.28
N LYS A 6 3.94 -4.59 -11.84
CA LYS A 6 4.15 -3.22 -11.35
C LYS A 6 3.56 -3.01 -9.95
N PHE A 7 2.38 -3.57 -9.68
CA PHE A 7 1.75 -3.49 -8.36
C PHE A 7 2.51 -4.30 -7.30
N ASN A 8 2.94 -5.52 -7.65
CA ASN A 8 3.81 -6.31 -6.78
C ASN A 8 5.16 -5.60 -6.54
N GLY A 9 5.69 -4.87 -7.52
CA GLY A 9 6.88 -4.05 -7.37
C GLY A 9 6.72 -2.92 -6.35
N ILE A 10 5.57 -2.24 -6.33
CA ILE A 10 5.26 -1.18 -5.35
C ILE A 10 5.09 -1.77 -3.95
N LEU A 11 4.39 -2.91 -3.81
CA LEU A 11 4.24 -3.57 -2.51
C LEU A 11 5.59 -4.09 -1.98
N GLU A 12 6.42 -4.69 -2.82
CA GLU A 12 7.77 -5.10 -2.42
C GLU A 12 8.67 -3.89 -2.15
N TRP A 13 8.48 -2.77 -2.85
CA TRP A 13 9.16 -1.51 -2.55
C TRP A 13 8.73 -0.93 -1.20
N ILE A 14 7.43 -0.79 -0.93
CA ILE A 14 6.89 -0.37 0.37
C ILE A 14 7.44 -1.27 1.49
N ARG A 15 7.43 -2.57 1.24
CA ARG A 15 7.97 -3.57 2.15
C ARG A 15 9.46 -3.35 2.39
N ASN A 16 10.27 -3.15 1.36
CA ASN A 16 11.71 -2.94 1.51
C ASN A 16 12.07 -1.55 2.08
N SER A 17 11.30 -0.52 1.77
CA SER A 17 11.52 0.85 2.25
C SER A 17 11.18 0.99 3.74
N ILE A 18 10.12 0.31 4.22
CA ILE A 18 9.71 0.35 5.62
C ILE A 18 10.52 -0.64 6.49
N LEU A 19 11.03 -1.74 5.93
CA LEU A 19 11.65 -2.83 6.72
C LEU A 19 13.17 -2.72 6.94
N TYR A 20 13.90 -1.77 6.31
CA TYR A 20 15.34 -1.63 6.56
C TYR A 20 15.71 -0.82 7.82
N SER A 21 14.73 -0.41 8.63
CA SER A 21 14.97 0.03 10.00
C SER A 21 14.68 -1.09 11.02
N ASN A 22 15.68 -1.95 11.20
CA ASN A 22 16.16 -2.46 12.48
C ASN A 22 15.48 -3.62 13.26
N GLU A 23 14.55 -4.46 12.76
CA GLU A 23 14.33 -5.79 13.38
C GLU A 23 13.87 -6.86 12.36
N PRO A 24 14.30 -8.14 12.49
CA PRO A 24 13.74 -9.22 11.69
C PRO A 24 12.27 -9.45 12.09
N MET A 25 11.35 -9.12 11.19
CA MET A 25 9.93 -9.43 11.35
C MET A 25 9.73 -10.96 11.26
N ASN A 26 9.69 -11.62 12.41
CA ASN A 26 9.28 -13.02 12.54
C ASN A 26 7.75 -13.06 12.63
N GLY A 27 7.07 -13.62 11.62
CA GLY A 27 5.59 -13.65 11.61
C GLY A 27 4.95 -14.15 10.31
N ILE A 28 3.64 -14.42 10.39
CA ILE A 28 2.78 -14.77 9.25
C ILE A 28 2.10 -13.48 8.78
N PHE A 29 2.26 -13.11 7.51
CA PHE A 29 1.52 -11.98 6.92
C PHE A 29 0.82 -12.41 5.62
N SER A 30 -0.19 -11.65 5.18
CA SER A 30 -0.96 -11.94 3.97
C SER A 30 -0.73 -10.85 2.92
N ILE A 31 -0.21 -11.23 1.75
CA ILE A 31 -0.09 -10.37 0.55
C ILE A 31 -0.93 -10.99 -0.57
N ASN A 32 -1.83 -10.23 -1.20
CA ASN A 32 -2.74 -10.74 -2.23
C ASN A 32 -3.57 -11.97 -1.78
N GLY A 33 -3.91 -12.04 -0.48
CA GLY A 33 -4.60 -13.21 0.10
C GLY A 33 -3.73 -14.46 0.29
N LYS A 34 -2.43 -14.37 0.01
CA LYS A 34 -1.48 -15.47 0.19
C LYS A 34 -0.67 -15.25 1.46
N LEU A 35 -0.80 -16.19 2.39
CA LEU A 35 -0.01 -16.23 3.63
C LEU A 35 1.46 -16.49 3.28
N LYS A 36 2.34 -15.57 3.68
CA LYS A 36 3.78 -15.67 3.53
C LYS A 36 4.40 -15.59 4.92
N MET A 37 5.24 -16.56 5.23
CA MET A 37 6.00 -16.63 6.46
C MET A 37 7.43 -16.17 6.22
N LEU A 38 7.92 -15.25 7.05
CA LEU A 38 9.35 -15.06 7.28
C LEU A 38 9.66 -15.77 8.60
N GLY A 39 10.35 -16.92 8.51
CA GLY A 39 10.29 -17.97 9.52
C GLY A 39 11.15 -17.75 10.77
N ASP A 40 10.70 -18.36 11.87
CA ASP A 40 11.51 -19.35 12.58
C ASP A 40 10.65 -20.60 12.80
N GLY A 41 11.25 -21.78 12.65
CA GLY A 41 10.58 -23.06 12.67
C GLY A 41 10.16 -23.44 14.09
N ASN A 42 8.95 -23.08 14.51
CA ASN A 42 8.30 -23.78 15.60
C ASN A 42 6.79 -23.82 15.40
N GLY A 43 6.28 -25.04 15.18
CA GLY A 43 4.87 -25.29 14.96
C GLY A 43 4.03 -24.92 16.18
N GLY A 44 2.95 -24.19 15.94
CA GLY A 44 1.77 -24.22 16.82
C GLY A 44 1.78 -23.32 18.05
N ILE A 45 2.55 -22.21 18.09
CA ILE A 45 2.40 -21.19 19.14
C ILE A 45 1.81 -19.92 18.54
N PHE A 46 0.68 -19.47 19.07
CA PHE A 46 0.08 -18.17 18.76
C PHE A 46 0.93 -17.08 19.42
N THR A 47 1.96 -16.62 18.72
CA THR A 47 2.74 -15.45 19.15
C THR A 47 1.84 -14.22 19.04
N ILE A 48 1.73 -13.46 20.14
CA ILE A 48 1.06 -12.16 20.13
C ILE A 48 1.77 -11.31 19.06
N PRO A 49 1.05 -10.84 18.02
CA PRO A 49 1.67 -10.05 16.98
C PRO A 49 2.24 -8.77 17.59
N GLY A 50 3.47 -8.44 17.22
CA GLY A 50 4.10 -7.21 17.68
C GLY A 50 3.28 -6.00 17.25
N PHE A 51 3.29 -4.91 18.03
CA PHE A 51 2.58 -3.69 17.64
C PHE A 51 3.01 -3.15 16.27
N SER A 52 4.30 -3.30 15.94
CA SER A 52 4.85 -3.00 14.61
C SER A 52 4.22 -3.86 13.51
N GLN A 53 3.97 -5.14 13.78
CA GLN A 53 3.35 -6.07 12.84
C GLN A 53 1.91 -5.65 12.53
N ILE A 54 1.12 -5.32 13.56
CA ILE A 54 -0.27 -4.87 13.38
C ILE A 54 -0.31 -3.59 12.52
N GLN A 55 0.56 -2.61 12.80
CA GLN A 55 0.63 -1.37 12.03
C GLN A 55 1.04 -1.62 10.58
N PHE A 56 2.03 -2.49 10.36
CA PHE A 56 2.52 -2.82 9.04
C PHE A 56 1.47 -3.58 8.21
N GLU A 57 0.83 -4.58 8.79
CA GLU A 57 -0.25 -5.33 8.13
C GLU A 57 -1.45 -4.44 7.82
N GLY A 58 -1.81 -3.53 8.73
CA GLY A 58 -2.86 -2.54 8.49
C GLY A 58 -2.53 -1.63 7.32
N PHE A 59 -1.30 -1.10 7.26
CA PHE A 59 -0.86 -0.25 6.16
C PHE A 59 -0.80 -1.01 4.83
N CYS A 60 -0.22 -2.21 4.80
CA CYS A 60 -0.17 -3.04 3.60
C CYS A 60 -1.58 -3.41 3.12
N GLY A 61 -2.48 -3.77 4.04
CA GLY A 61 -3.87 -4.06 3.71
C GLY A 61 -4.61 -2.86 3.14
N PHE A 62 -4.34 -1.66 3.67
CA PHE A 62 -4.85 -0.42 3.11
C PHE A 62 -4.35 -0.19 1.68
N VAL A 63 -3.05 -0.31 1.41
CA VAL A 63 -2.53 -0.09 0.04
C VAL A 63 -2.98 -1.18 -0.93
N ASP A 64 -3.01 -2.45 -0.49
CA ASP A 64 -3.36 -3.60 -1.33
C ASP A 64 -4.83 -3.57 -1.77
N ARG A 65 -5.73 -3.28 -0.82
CA ARG A 65 -7.18 -3.38 -1.02
C ARG A 65 -7.93 -2.13 -0.61
N GLY A 66 -7.64 -1.60 0.58
CA GLY A 66 -8.39 -0.48 1.15
C GLY A 66 -8.42 0.77 0.25
N LEU A 67 -7.33 1.10 -0.43
CA LEU A 67 -7.25 2.25 -1.31
C LEU A 67 -8.15 2.10 -2.53
N MET A 68 -8.17 0.90 -3.14
CA MET A 68 -9.09 0.60 -4.23
C MET A 68 -10.55 0.62 -3.74
N GLU A 69 -10.83 0.01 -2.58
CA GLU A 69 -12.15 -0.02 -1.98
C GLU A 69 -12.68 1.40 -1.69
N GLU A 70 -11.87 2.29 -1.12
CA GLU A 70 -12.26 3.67 -0.84
C GLU A 70 -12.44 4.50 -2.11
N LEU A 71 -11.51 4.40 -3.07
CA LEU A 71 -11.64 5.11 -4.34
C LEU A 71 -12.86 4.63 -5.16
N SER A 72 -13.22 3.35 -5.06
CA SER A 72 -14.39 2.78 -5.77
C SER A 72 -15.73 3.32 -5.27
N LYS A 73 -15.76 3.89 -4.06
CA LYS A 73 -16.95 4.54 -3.49
C LYS A 73 -17.13 5.97 -4.00
N PHE A 74 -16.17 6.50 -4.75
CA PHE A 74 -16.24 7.86 -5.26
C PHE A 74 -17.41 8.00 -6.23
N PRO A 75 -18.35 8.93 -5.99
CA PRO A 75 -19.52 9.07 -6.84
C PRO A 75 -19.15 9.71 -8.18
N LYS A 76 -19.97 9.46 -9.20
CA LYS A 76 -19.95 10.29 -10.41
C LYS A 76 -20.39 11.71 -10.06
N ILE A 77 -19.68 12.70 -10.59
CA ILE A 77 -20.05 14.10 -10.43
C ILE A 77 -20.60 14.56 -11.77
N GLU A 78 -21.86 14.96 -11.79
CA GLU A 78 -22.54 15.49 -12.98
C GLU A 78 -22.79 16.99 -12.79
N ASP A 79 -22.78 17.76 -13.88
CA ASP A 79 -23.29 19.13 -13.84
C ASP A 79 -24.82 19.17 -13.70
N THR A 80 -25.39 20.38 -13.60
CA THR A 80 -26.84 20.55 -13.38
C THR A 80 -27.70 20.06 -14.56
N ASP A 81 -27.16 20.14 -15.77
CA ASP A 81 -27.86 19.83 -17.02
C ASP A 81 -27.49 18.44 -17.56
N GLN A 82 -26.61 17.71 -16.85
CA GLN A 82 -26.07 16.39 -17.17
C GLN A 82 -25.32 16.33 -18.52
N GLU A 83 -24.78 17.46 -18.98
CA GLU A 83 -23.99 17.52 -20.22
C GLU A 83 -22.54 17.10 -20.01
N MET A 84 -22.03 17.25 -18.79
CA MET A 84 -20.70 16.81 -18.38
C MET A 84 -20.78 15.84 -17.20
N GLU A 85 -20.05 14.73 -17.29
CA GLU A 85 -19.79 13.81 -16.18
C GLU A 85 -18.30 13.79 -15.84
N PHE A 86 -17.99 13.59 -14.56
CA PHE A 86 -16.66 13.28 -14.07
C PHE A 86 -16.68 11.95 -13.33
N GLN A 87 -15.82 11.02 -13.74
CA GLN A 87 -15.70 9.69 -13.16
C GLN A 87 -14.24 9.27 -12.96
N LEU A 88 -13.94 8.67 -11.81
CA LEU A 88 -12.64 8.04 -11.55
C LEU A 88 -12.58 6.60 -12.07
N PHE A 89 -11.47 6.24 -12.73
CA PHE A 89 -11.16 4.87 -13.16
C PHE A 89 -10.16 4.22 -12.22
N VAL A 90 -10.69 3.72 -11.11
CA VAL A 90 -9.92 3.19 -9.98
C VAL A 90 -9.11 1.94 -10.34
N GLU A 91 -9.51 1.17 -11.34
CA GLU A 91 -8.85 -0.07 -11.76
C GLU A 91 -7.38 0.10 -12.20
N THR A 92 -6.96 1.34 -12.45
CA THR A 92 -5.65 1.66 -13.00
C THR A 92 -4.89 2.73 -12.23
N TYR A 93 -5.22 2.93 -10.94
CA TYR A 93 -4.44 3.85 -10.11
C TYR A 93 -2.97 3.42 -10.02
N LYS A 94 -2.08 4.40 -9.85
CA LYS A 94 -0.64 4.20 -9.74
C LYS A 94 -0.09 4.95 -8.53
N LEU A 95 0.67 4.24 -7.70
CA LEU A 95 1.52 4.83 -6.67
C LEU A 95 2.94 4.96 -7.21
N VAL A 96 3.60 6.09 -6.93
CA VAL A 96 4.97 6.37 -7.36
C VAL A 96 5.92 6.34 -6.17
N GLU A 97 7.08 5.72 -6.36
CA GLU A 97 8.14 5.72 -5.36
C GLU A 97 8.57 7.18 -5.03
N PRO A 98 8.57 7.57 -3.74
CA PRO A 98 9.13 8.83 -3.26
C PRO A 98 10.56 9.01 -3.74
N LEU A 99 10.87 10.23 -4.16
CA LEU A 99 12.18 10.58 -4.72
C LEU A 99 13.28 10.74 -3.66
N ILE A 100 12.88 11.02 -2.41
CA ILE A 100 13.76 11.22 -1.26
C ILE A 100 13.67 10.03 -0.32
N LYS A 101 14.73 9.75 0.45
CA LYS A 101 14.70 8.68 1.46
C LYS A 101 14.06 9.16 2.76
N GLU A 102 13.70 8.21 3.64
CA GLU A 102 13.07 8.50 4.92
C GLU A 102 13.95 9.38 5.82
N ARG A 103 15.26 9.13 5.85
CA ARG A 103 16.22 9.90 6.66
C ARG A 103 16.40 11.32 6.14
N ASP A 104 16.40 11.48 4.82
CA ASP A 104 16.54 12.78 4.18
C ASP A 104 15.28 13.61 4.42
N ALA A 105 14.09 13.00 4.34
CA ALA A 105 12.84 13.64 4.71
C ALA A 105 12.84 14.11 6.18
N VAL A 106 13.35 13.29 7.12
CA VAL A 106 13.47 13.69 8.53
C VAL A 106 14.47 14.84 8.69
N TYR A 107 15.64 14.75 8.06
CA TYR A 107 16.69 15.77 8.16
C TYR A 107 16.23 17.12 7.62
N GLU A 108 15.55 17.10 6.48
CA GLU A 108 15.03 18.31 5.82
C GLU A 108 13.66 18.74 6.36
N SER A 109 13.12 18.04 7.36
CA SER A 109 11.78 18.29 7.93
C SER A 109 10.65 18.28 6.89
N LEU A 110 10.75 17.38 5.92
CA LEU A 110 9.77 17.13 4.87
C LEU A 110 8.85 15.96 5.23
N THR A 111 7.68 15.91 4.58
CA THR A 111 6.82 14.72 4.64
C THR A 111 7.31 13.66 3.67
N TYR A 112 7.52 12.43 4.16
CA TYR A 112 7.79 11.27 3.32
C TYR A 112 6.47 10.76 2.71
N SER A 113 6.21 11.07 1.44
CA SER A 113 4.96 10.75 0.77
C SER A 113 5.17 10.13 -0.62
N SER A 114 4.23 9.27 -1.02
CA SER A 114 4.12 8.69 -2.36
C SER A 114 3.04 9.41 -3.14
N GLU A 115 3.30 9.68 -4.42
CA GLU A 115 2.30 10.29 -5.31
C GLU A 115 1.30 9.24 -5.79
N LEU A 116 0.01 9.59 -5.76
CA LEU A 116 -1.10 8.77 -6.24
C LEU A 116 -1.69 9.39 -7.52
N TYR A 117 -1.68 8.62 -8.61
CA TYR A 117 -2.29 8.99 -9.87
C TYR A 117 -3.52 8.11 -10.12
N VAL A 118 -4.68 8.73 -10.38
CA VAL A 118 -5.94 8.05 -10.71
C VAL A 118 -6.47 8.63 -12.03
N PRO A 119 -6.68 7.82 -13.07
CA PRO A 119 -7.28 8.33 -14.31
C PRO A 119 -8.73 8.76 -14.08
N ALA A 120 -9.15 9.80 -14.78
CA ALA A 120 -10.49 10.32 -14.77
C ALA A 120 -10.91 10.75 -16.18
N ASP A 121 -12.22 10.76 -16.42
CA ASP A 121 -12.90 11.30 -17.61
C ASP A 121 -13.99 12.25 -17.11
#